data_AF-X1MZL8-F1
#
_entry.id   AF-X1MZL8-F1
#
_cell.length_a   1.000
_cell.length_b   1.000
_cell.length_c   1.000
_cell.angle_alpha   90.00
_cell.angle_beta   90.00
_cell.angle_gamma   90.00
#
_symmetry.space_group_name_H-M   'P 1'
#
loop_
_entity.id
_entity.type
_entity.pdbx_description
1 polymer ?
#
loop_
_entity_poly.entity_id
_entity_poly.type
_entity_poly.pdbx_seq_one_letter_code
_entity_poly.pdbx_strand_id
1 'polypeptide(L)'
;ARLRHPGQLLGLYQGVPQTRRGRGYGLVLPDKISIFKKSIEAQCSFSDKIEAEIGEVVRHEIAHHFGLDEKTLRKIEDKNRRRK
;
A
#
# COMPACT_ATOMS: atom_id res chain seq x y z
N ALA A 1 1.69 1.98 10.44
CA ALA A 1 1.48 0.70 11.15
C ALA A 1 2.78 0.24 11.81
N ARG A 2 2.75 -0.38 13.00
CA ARG A 2 3.95 -0.91 13.68
C ARG A 2 4.17 -2.35 13.19
N LEU A 3 5.23 -2.59 12.41
CA LEU A 3 5.55 -3.93 11.90
C LEU A 3 6.04 -4.81 13.06
N ARG A 4 5.39 -5.96 13.27
CA ARG A 4 5.81 -6.93 14.30
C ARG A 4 6.78 -7.98 13.75
N HIS A 5 6.67 -8.31 12.46
CA HIS A 5 7.59 -9.22 11.76
C HIS A 5 7.80 -8.76 10.31
N PRO A 6 9.00 -8.96 9.71
CA PRO A 6 9.29 -8.56 8.33
C PRO A 6 8.33 -9.17 7.29
N GLY A 7 7.82 -10.39 7.55
CA GLY A 7 6.86 -11.08 6.67
C GLY A 7 5.44 -10.51 6.66
N GLN A 8 5.13 -9.54 7.53
CA GLN A 8 3.83 -8.85 7.52
C GLN A 8 3.82 -7.64 6.58
N LEU A 9 4.98 -7.21 6.08
CA LEU A 9 5.08 -6.11 5.14
C LEU A 9 4.76 -6.62 3.74
N LEU A 10 3.60 -6.20 3.21
CA LEU A 10 3.15 -6.54 1.85
C LEU A 10 3.53 -5.46 0.83
N GLY A 11 3.48 -4.20 1.26
CA GLY A 11 3.81 -3.03 0.46
C GLY A 11 4.57 -1.99 1.28
N LEU A 12 5.37 -1.16 0.62
CA LEU A 12 6.04 -0.02 1.23
C LEU A 12 6.03 1.18 0.28
N TYR A 13 5.34 2.25 0.67
CA TYR A 13 5.49 3.56 0.05
C TYR A 13 6.83 4.23 0.38
N GLN A 14 7.58 4.61 -0.64
CA GLN A 14 8.86 5.33 -0.53
C GLN A 14 8.78 6.58 -1.40
N GLY A 15 8.66 7.74 -0.76
CA GLY A 15 8.47 8.99 -1.47
C GLY A 15 8.55 10.19 -0.56
N VAL A 16 8.67 11.38 -1.16
CA VAL A 16 8.62 12.63 -0.42
C VAL A 16 7.16 13.11 -0.41
N PRO A 17 6.54 13.30 0.76
CA PRO A 17 5.19 13.84 0.86
C PRO A 17 5.06 15.14 0.06
N GLN A 18 3.93 15.32 -0.63
CA GLN A 18 3.70 16.51 -1.47
C GLN A 18 3.93 17.83 -0.72
N THR A 19 3.57 17.89 0.56
CA THR A 19 3.78 19.06 1.44
C THR A 19 5.25 19.43 1.68
N ARG A 20 6.19 18.51 1.39
CA ARG A 20 7.64 18.70 1.53
C ARG A 20 8.37 18.82 0.19
N ARG A 21 7.64 18.80 -0.93
CA ARG A 21 8.21 18.99 -2.27
C ARG A 21 8.38 20.50 -2.54
N GLY A 22 9.56 21.04 -2.20
CA GLY A 22 9.90 22.45 -2.42
C GLY A 22 10.31 22.78 -3.87
N ARG A 23 10.74 24.04 -4.12
CA ARG A 23 11.12 24.55 -5.46
C ARG A 23 12.30 23.82 -6.14
N GLY A 24 13.03 22.96 -5.43
CA GLY A 24 14.18 22.19 -5.94
C GLY A 24 13.85 20.77 -6.39
N TYR A 25 12.57 20.40 -6.53
CA TYR A 25 12.12 19.05 -6.87
C TYR A 25 12.32 18.69 -8.37
N GLY A 26 13.44 19.11 -8.98
CA GLY A 26 13.78 18.85 -10.38
C GLY A 26 14.63 17.60 -10.63
N LEU A 27 15.23 17.01 -9.57
CA LEU A 27 16.16 15.87 -9.65
C LEU A 27 15.78 14.72 -8.70
N VAL A 28 14.55 14.70 -8.18
CA VAL A 28 14.12 13.66 -7.23
C VAL A 28 13.47 12.52 -7.99
N LEU A 29 13.86 11.29 -7.64
CA LEU A 29 13.26 10.08 -8.17
C LEU A 29 11.74 10.08 -7.91
N PRO A 30 10.93 9.49 -8.81
CA PRO A 30 9.51 9.33 -8.57
C PRO A 30 9.29 8.52 -7.29
N ASP A 31 8.19 8.82 -6.61
CA ASP A 31 7.75 8.02 -5.47
C ASP A 31 7.47 6.58 -5.94
N LYS A 32 7.81 5.61 -5.10
CA LYS A 32 7.77 4.18 -5.41
C LYS A 32 6.95 3.44 -4.37
N ILE A 33 6.15 2.47 -4.83
CA ILE A 33 5.56 1.46 -3.96
C ILE A 33 6.33 0.15 -4.21
N SER A 34 7.00 -0.35 -3.17
CA SER A 34 7.69 -1.64 -3.21
C SER A 34 6.75 -2.75 -2.77
N ILE A 35 6.56 -3.78 -3.60
CA ILE A 35 5.68 -4.93 -3.32
C ILE A 35 6.53 -6.16 -2.98
N PHE A 36 6.20 -6.84 -1.88
CA PHE A 36 6.97 -7.98 -1.39
C PHE A 36 6.32 -9.30 -1.82
N LYS A 37 6.76 -9.83 -2.97
CA LYS A 37 6.24 -11.06 -3.59
C LYS A 37 6.07 -12.22 -2.61
N LYS A 38 7.13 -12.62 -1.90
CA LYS A 38 7.09 -13.75 -0.96
C LYS A 38 6.09 -13.53 0.19
N SER A 39 5.94 -12.31 0.67
CA SER A 39 4.98 -11.97 1.74
C SER A 39 3.54 -12.11 1.24
N ILE A 40 3.26 -11.69 -0.01
CA ILE A 40 1.94 -11.84 -0.64
C ILE A 40 1.63 -13.31 -0.92
N GLU A 41 2.59 -14.04 -1.49
CA GLU A 41 2.45 -15.48 -1.76
C GLU A 41 2.21 -16.28 -0.48
N ALA A 42 2.84 -15.90 0.64
CA ALA A 42 2.61 -16.55 1.93
C ALA A 42 1.20 -16.32 2.49
N GLN A 43 0.51 -15.25 2.08
CA GLN A 43 -0.86 -14.94 2.50
C GLN A 43 -1.93 -15.45 1.51
N CYS A 44 -1.52 -15.78 0.28
CA CYS A 44 -2.41 -16.25 -0.78
C CYS A 44 -2.25 -17.74 -1.02
N SER A 45 -3.34 -18.51 -0.87
CA SER A 45 -3.32 -19.96 -1.13
C SER A 45 -3.36 -20.34 -2.63
N PHE A 46 -3.71 -19.39 -3.52
CA PHE A 46 -3.93 -19.62 -4.96
C PHE A 46 -3.42 -18.44 -5.80
N SER A 47 -2.91 -18.72 -7.01
CA SER A 47 -2.37 -17.72 -7.95
C SER A 47 -3.36 -16.61 -8.28
N ASP A 48 -4.63 -16.95 -8.48
CA ASP A 48 -5.66 -16.03 -8.96
C ASP A 48 -6.03 -14.96 -7.91
N LYS A 49 -5.59 -15.15 -6.66
CA LYS A 49 -5.78 -14.16 -5.58
C LYS A 49 -4.62 -13.18 -5.46
N ILE A 50 -3.46 -13.50 -6.03
CA ILE A 50 -2.25 -12.68 -5.88
C ILE A 50 -2.43 -11.31 -6.53
N GLU A 51 -2.99 -11.23 -7.74
CA GLU A 51 -3.19 -9.96 -8.43
C GLU A 51 -4.18 -9.05 -7.68
N ALA A 52 -5.26 -9.64 -7.15
CA ALA A 52 -6.23 -8.92 -6.34
C ALA A 52 -5.58 -8.37 -5.06
N GLU A 53 -4.76 -9.18 -4.39
CA GLU A 53 -4.04 -8.80 -3.18
C GLU A 53 -3.03 -7.68 -3.45
N ILE A 54 -2.26 -7.76 -4.54
CA ILE A 54 -1.37 -6.67 -4.98
C ILE A 54 -2.18 -5.38 -5.18
N GLY A 55 -3.34 -5.49 -5.83
CA GLY A 55 -4.22 -4.35 -6.06
C GLY A 55 -4.72 -3.69 -4.75
N GLU A 56 -5.08 -4.48 -3.75
CA GLU A 56 -5.46 -3.97 -2.43
C GLU A 56 -4.28 -3.26 -1.74
N VAL A 57 -3.10 -3.89 -1.71
CA VAL A 57 -1.88 -3.32 -1.11
C VAL A 57 -1.53 -1.98 -1.75
N VAL A 58 -1.58 -1.87 -3.08
CA VAL A 58 -1.29 -0.61 -3.79
C VAL A 58 -2.31 0.47 -3.43
N ARG A 59 -3.61 0.16 -3.43
CA ARG A 59 -4.65 1.12 -3.01
C ARG A 59 -4.44 1.57 -1.56
N HIS A 60 -4.04 0.64 -0.69
CA HIS A 60 -3.81 0.89 0.71
C HIS A 60 -2.64 1.86 0.95
N GLU A 61 -1.50 1.62 0.29
CA GLU A 61 -0.33 2.51 0.38
C GLU A 61 -0.60 3.90 -0.23
N ILE A 62 -1.37 3.98 -1.33
CA ILE A 62 -1.79 5.26 -1.92
C ILE A 62 -2.70 6.02 -0.95
N ALA A 63 -3.65 5.35 -0.31
CA ALA A 63 -4.54 5.99 0.64
C ALA A 63 -3.79 6.57 1.85
N HIS A 64 -2.82 5.82 2.39
CA HIS A 64 -1.94 6.33 3.45
C HIS A 64 -1.10 7.52 2.99
N HIS A 65 -0.61 7.52 1.74
CA HIS A 65 0.09 8.66 1.19
C HIS A 65 -0.77 9.94 1.19
N PHE A 66 -2.08 9.79 0.91
CA PHE A 66 -3.04 10.90 0.98
C PHE A 66 -3.54 11.23 2.39
N GLY A 67 -3.05 10.54 3.42
CA GLY A 67 -3.38 10.84 4.82
C GLY A 67 -4.68 10.21 5.33
N LEU A 68 -5.23 9.21 4.62
CA LEU A 68 -6.33 8.40 5.16
C LEU A 68 -5.82 7.54 6.32
N ASP A 69 -6.54 7.55 7.43
CA ASP A 69 -6.19 6.73 8.58
C ASP A 69 -6.66 5.28 8.40
N GLU A 70 -5.99 4.36 9.10
CA GLU A 70 -6.28 2.92 9.07
C GLU A 70 -7.77 2.60 9.30
N LYS A 71 -8.45 3.33 10.19
CA LYS A 71 -9.86 3.07 10.51
C LYS A 71 -10.78 3.45 9.35
N THR A 72 -10.52 4.59 8.69
CA THR A 72 -11.32 5.01 7.53
C THR A 72 -11.08 4.07 6.36
N LEU A 73 -9.84 3.64 6.17
CA LEU A 73 -9.47 2.75 5.07
C LEU A 73 -10.15 1.38 5.19
N ARG A 74 -10.14 0.77 6.38
CA ARG A 74 -10.87 -0.47 6.66
C ARG A 74 -12.37 -0.36 6.37
N LYS A 75 -13.01 0.77 6.72
CA LYS A 75 -14.42 0.99 6.41
C LYS A 75 -14.68 1.03 4.90
N ILE A 76 -13.76 1.60 4.12
CA ILE A 76 -13.86 1.66 2.66
C ILE A 76 -13.68 0.27 2.06
N GLU A 77 -12.67 -0.48 2.50
CA GLU A 77 -12.40 -1.86 2.08
C GLU A 77 -13.59 -2.79 2.40
N ASP A 78 -14.13 -2.72 3.62
CA ASP A 78 -15.31 -3.48 4.04
C ASP A 78 -16.55 -3.16 3.19
N LYS A 79 -16.76 -1.87 2.88
CA LYS A 79 -17.86 -1.42 2.02
C LYS A 79 -17.70 -1.93 0.59
N ASN A 80 -16.47 -1.95 0.06
CA ASN A 80 -16.18 -2.46 -1.28
C ASN A 80 -16.35 -3.98 -1.34
N ARG A 81 -15.97 -4.71 -0.28
CA ARG A 81 -16.15 -6.16 -0.18
C ARG A 81 -17.62 -6.59 -0.14
N ARG A 82 -18.50 -5.76 0.44
CA ARG A 82 -19.96 -5.99 0.46
C ARG A 82 -20.66 -5.67 -0.87
N ARG A 83 -20.00 -4.92 -1.76
CA ARG A 83 -20.53 -4.52 -3.07
C ARG A 83 -20.08 -5.45 -4.21
N LYS A 84 -19.14 -6.34 -3.92
CA LYS A 84 -18.59 -7.34 -4.82
C LYS A 84 -19.29 -8.67 -4.56
#